data_AF-A0A1G8HE14-F1
#
_entry.id   AF-A0A1G8HE14-F1
#
_cell.length_a   1.000
_cell.length_b   1.000
_cell.length_c   1.000
_cell.angle_alpha   90.00
_cell.angle_beta   90.00
_cell.angle_gamma   90.00
#
_symmetry.space_group_name_H-M   'P 1'
#
loop_
_entity.id
_entity.type
_entity.pdbx_description
1 polymer ?
#
loop_
_entity_poly.entity_id
_entity_poly.type
_entity_poly.pdbx_seq_one_letter_code
_entity_poly.pdbx_strand_id
1 'polypeptide(L)'
;MNLRWRAFELFSTFALLPSGQPLTILSIRGKAIDPAISLIIFLFAALIVGAIPFAYHDTAAQNFPDEETLLSFFGADSCQIASTSVEERNSYACSAFLLESVGLSAKTAPIAGALLSVSLTLIPIFQFSRISLGVFLVSLGWGFIRAIFLSVLSKDMLSACVVLLSIMAAQHSGFGLTWFLSSTVYGWVVRKYWLLVSATWLGLRLVRNQLTVFRLFVVIVLIYIALSLTFQIALGATLDFARAAVNENRDVGAEGSRTVIDAVIASDNAMLQALNATITFFRLAFPLELLRFGSVSQLAFISIMPFTFIWMVKAIVKGVKSDSKNLIQAGKVALAPLAFLIIEGVFEPDFGSFARHFAIVSPLVFSALALVQKSELAQEKLLRRRQAVTSTTAPTTTPAAAAFARPLAQDRTS
;
A
#
# COMPACT_ATOMS: atom_id res chain seq x y z
N MET A 1 -5.03 12.22 33.22
CA MET A 1 -5.24 12.93 31.94
C MET A 1 -5.57 11.91 30.85
N ASN A 2 -6.85 11.53 30.77
CA ASN A 2 -7.38 10.51 29.86
C ASN A 2 -8.38 11.19 28.91
N LEU A 3 -7.88 11.84 27.86
CA LEU A 3 -8.66 12.13 26.65
C LEU A 3 -8.17 11.19 25.55
N ARG A 4 -8.61 9.93 25.63
CA ARG A 4 -8.48 8.97 24.54
C ARG A 4 -9.50 9.34 23.46
N TRP A 5 -8.98 9.78 22.31
CA TRP A 5 -9.50 9.64 20.94
C TRP A 5 -10.78 8.80 20.75
N ARG A 6 -11.95 9.34 21.10
CA ARG A 6 -13.26 8.72 20.81
C ARG A 6 -13.71 8.84 19.36
N ALA A 7 -13.09 9.73 18.57
CA ALA A 7 -13.40 9.85 17.13
C ALA A 7 -12.93 8.65 16.29
N PHE A 8 -11.96 7.85 16.79
CA PHE A 8 -11.42 6.69 16.08
C PHE A 8 -12.13 5.36 16.43
N GLU A 9 -12.92 5.31 17.51
CA GLU A 9 -13.60 4.08 17.97
C GLU A 9 -14.93 3.81 17.25
N LEU A 10 -15.54 4.81 16.61
CA LEU A 10 -16.79 4.69 15.85
C LEU A 10 -16.71 3.77 14.62
N PHE A 11 -15.51 3.33 14.23
CA PHE A 11 -15.27 2.41 13.12
C PHE A 11 -14.89 0.98 13.55
N SER A 12 -14.90 0.66 14.86
CA SER A 12 -14.29 -0.56 15.40
C SER A 12 -15.26 -1.68 15.83
N THR A 13 -16.57 -1.44 15.77
CA THR A 13 -17.60 -2.35 16.30
C THR A 13 -18.28 -3.18 15.21
N PHE A 14 -17.62 -4.19 14.66
CA PHE A 14 -18.33 -5.27 13.97
C PHE A 14 -17.62 -6.62 14.14
N ALA A 15 -18.20 -7.46 15.00
CA ALA A 15 -17.65 -8.70 15.51
C ALA A 15 -18.52 -9.91 15.10
N LEU A 16 -17.86 -11.07 14.87
CA LEU A 16 -18.30 -12.45 15.16
C LEU A 16 -19.33 -13.20 14.26
N LEU A 17 -18.91 -14.35 13.70
CA LEU A 17 -19.66 -15.63 13.54
C LEU A 17 -18.71 -16.78 13.07
N PRO A 18 -18.93 -18.06 13.46
CA PRO A 18 -18.07 -19.22 13.19
C PRO A 18 -18.54 -20.02 11.96
N SER A 19 -17.64 -20.32 11.02
CA SER A 19 -17.80 -21.45 10.10
C SER A 19 -16.50 -21.67 9.34
N GLY A 20 -16.06 -22.93 9.30
CA GLY A 20 -14.89 -23.37 8.55
C GLY A 20 -15.24 -23.67 7.11
N GLN A 21 -15.24 -22.64 6.25
CA GLN A 21 -15.45 -22.76 4.81
C GLN A 21 -14.42 -21.87 4.08
N PRO A 22 -13.67 -22.37 3.07
CA PRO A 22 -12.78 -21.56 2.26
C PRO A 22 -13.43 -21.15 0.93
N LEU A 23 -13.65 -19.85 0.77
CA LEU A 23 -13.28 -18.99 -0.36
C LEU A 23 -13.75 -17.59 0.04
N THR A 24 -12.87 -16.61 -0.11
CA THR A 24 -12.93 -15.22 0.39
C THR A 24 -14.34 -14.64 0.55
N ILE A 25 -14.77 -14.37 1.79
CA ILE A 25 -16.10 -13.82 2.07
C ILE A 25 -16.02 -12.29 2.17
N LEU A 26 -16.84 -11.58 1.38
CA LEU A 26 -17.07 -10.14 1.55
C LEU A 26 -17.93 -9.91 2.80
N SER A 27 -17.63 -8.89 3.61
CA SER A 27 -18.41 -8.54 4.79
C SER A 27 -18.93 -7.11 4.77
N ILE A 28 -20.22 -6.97 5.10
CA ILE A 28 -20.91 -5.69 5.29
C ILE A 28 -21.44 -5.65 6.73
N ARG A 29 -21.07 -4.61 7.50
CA ARG A 29 -21.46 -4.47 8.92
C ARG A 29 -21.22 -5.76 9.73
N GLY A 30 -20.08 -6.41 9.52
CA GLY A 30 -19.69 -7.63 10.22
C GLY A 30 -20.42 -8.91 9.81
N LYS A 31 -21.47 -8.82 8.99
CA LYS A 31 -22.18 -9.99 8.45
C LYS A 31 -21.48 -10.47 7.18
N ALA A 32 -21.33 -11.78 7.06
CA ALA A 32 -20.83 -12.43 5.85
C ALA A 32 -21.88 -12.32 4.74
N ILE A 33 -21.44 -11.93 3.54
CA ILE A 33 -22.22 -12.15 2.33
C ILE A 33 -22.11 -13.63 1.96
N ASP A 34 -23.13 -14.14 1.28
CA ASP A 34 -23.08 -15.46 0.66
C ASP A 34 -21.77 -15.64 -0.15
N PRO A 35 -21.07 -16.78 -0.02
CA PRO A 35 -19.82 -17.03 -0.72
C PRO A 35 -19.94 -16.99 -2.25
N ALA A 36 -21.07 -17.46 -2.82
CA ALA A 36 -21.27 -17.44 -4.27
C ALA A 36 -21.46 -16.01 -4.77
N ILE A 37 -22.22 -15.19 -4.04
CA ILE A 37 -22.37 -13.76 -4.35
C ILE A 37 -21.02 -13.04 -4.24
N SER A 38 -20.24 -13.32 -3.19
CA SER A 38 -18.90 -12.75 -3.02
C SER A 38 -17.99 -13.12 -4.19
N LEU A 39 -17.98 -14.39 -4.60
CA LEU A 39 -17.20 -14.88 -5.73
C LEU A 39 -17.62 -14.20 -7.04
N ILE A 40 -18.92 -14.04 -7.30
CA ILE A 40 -19.44 -13.33 -8.48
C ILE A 40 -18.93 -11.88 -8.50
N ILE A 41 -19.02 -11.18 -7.36
CA ILE A 41 -18.51 -9.80 -7.23
C ILE A 41 -17.00 -9.74 -7.52
N PHE A 42 -16.21 -10.70 -7.02
CA PHE A 42 -14.78 -10.75 -7.28
C PHE A 42 -14.44 -11.02 -8.74
N LEU A 43 -15.12 -11.99 -9.37
CA LEU A 43 -14.92 -12.31 -10.78
C LEU A 43 -15.31 -11.13 -11.67
N PHE A 44 -16.41 -10.45 -11.34
CA PHE A 44 -16.84 -9.26 -12.06
C PHE A 44 -15.84 -8.10 -11.90
N ALA A 45 -15.33 -7.87 -10.69
CA ALA A 45 -14.29 -6.88 -10.44
C ALA A 45 -12.98 -7.20 -11.18
N ALA A 46 -12.57 -8.47 -11.21
CA ALA A 46 -11.43 -8.93 -11.99
C ALA A 46 -11.61 -8.69 -13.48
N LEU A 47 -12.80 -8.99 -14.00
CA LEU A 47 -13.14 -8.79 -15.41
C LEU A 47 -13.10 -7.31 -15.77
N ILE A 48 -13.66 -6.43 -14.94
CA ILE A 48 -13.57 -4.98 -15.15
C ILE A 48 -12.13 -4.51 -15.19
N VAL A 49 -11.33 -4.86 -14.17
CA VAL A 49 -9.92 -4.45 -14.08
C VAL A 49 -9.09 -5.02 -15.24
N GLY A 50 -9.40 -6.24 -15.69
CA GLY A 50 -8.73 -6.88 -16.82
C GLY A 50 -9.16 -6.36 -18.19
N ALA A 51 -10.38 -5.82 -18.32
CA ALA A 51 -10.87 -5.27 -19.59
C ALA A 51 -10.33 -3.86 -19.87
N ILE A 52 -10.01 -3.07 -18.84
CA ILE A 52 -9.55 -1.68 -18.99
C ILE A 52 -8.30 -1.56 -19.85
N PRO A 53 -7.23 -2.37 -19.67
CA PRO A 53 -6.03 -2.26 -20.50
C PRO A 53 -6.30 -2.41 -22.00
N PHE A 54 -7.29 -3.23 -22.39
CA PHE A 54 -7.71 -3.36 -23.78
C PHE A 54 -8.56 -2.19 -24.24
N ALA A 55 -9.56 -1.80 -23.43
CA ALA A 55 -10.49 -0.73 -23.79
C ALA A 55 -9.83 0.65 -23.85
N TYR A 56 -8.75 0.85 -23.10
CA TYR A 56 -8.08 2.14 -22.94
C TYR A 56 -6.75 2.22 -23.69
N HIS A 57 -6.28 1.15 -24.33
CA HIS A 57 -4.95 1.10 -24.98
C HIS A 57 -4.73 2.26 -25.96
N ASP A 58 -5.63 2.46 -26.93
CA ASP A 58 -5.45 3.50 -27.96
C ASP A 58 -5.44 4.91 -27.36
N THR A 59 -6.33 5.16 -26.39
CA THR A 59 -6.38 6.44 -25.67
C THR A 59 -5.11 6.66 -24.86
N ALA A 60 -4.60 5.63 -24.21
CA ALA A 60 -3.38 5.70 -23.42
C ALA A 60 -2.13 5.86 -24.29
N ALA A 61 -2.06 5.20 -25.44
CA ALA A 61 -0.93 5.30 -26.36
C ALA A 61 -0.77 6.73 -26.90
N GLN A 62 -1.88 7.45 -27.09
CA GLN A 62 -1.88 8.86 -27.48
C GLN A 62 -1.47 9.80 -26.33
N ASN A 63 -1.81 9.45 -25.10
CA ASN A 63 -1.63 10.33 -23.93
C ASN A 63 -0.31 10.08 -23.17
N PHE A 64 0.33 8.92 -23.36
CA PHE A 64 1.54 8.54 -22.63
C PHE A 64 2.71 8.30 -23.60
N PRO A 65 3.71 9.20 -23.67
CA PRO A 65 4.84 9.10 -24.61
C PRO A 65 5.85 8.00 -24.25
N ASP A 66 5.65 7.30 -23.13
CA ASP A 66 6.54 6.24 -22.65
C ASP A 66 6.67 5.08 -23.66
N GLU A 67 5.58 4.73 -24.34
CA GLU A 67 5.55 3.60 -25.28
C GLU A 67 6.42 3.90 -26.51
N GLU A 68 6.22 5.07 -27.14
CA GLU A 68 7.03 5.50 -28.28
C GLU A 68 8.52 5.57 -27.93
N THR A 69 8.84 6.13 -26.76
CA THR A 69 10.22 6.22 -26.27
C THR A 69 10.83 4.84 -26.02
N LEU A 70 10.06 3.86 -25.52
CA LEU A 70 10.57 2.50 -25.34
C LEU A 70 10.79 1.80 -26.68
N LEU A 71 9.83 1.92 -27.60
CA LEU A 71 9.91 1.32 -28.93
C LEU A 71 11.09 1.86 -29.73
N SER A 72 11.50 3.12 -29.55
CA SER A 72 12.70 3.65 -30.20
C SER A 72 14.01 2.98 -29.78
N PHE A 73 14.02 2.25 -28.65
CA PHE A 73 15.17 1.47 -28.19
C PHE A 73 15.07 -0.04 -28.47
N PHE A 74 13.97 -0.53 -29.05
CA PHE A 74 13.82 -1.95 -29.37
C PHE A 74 14.83 -2.37 -30.45
N GLY A 75 15.46 -3.53 -30.27
CA GLY A 75 16.52 -4.03 -31.14
C GLY A 75 17.86 -3.28 -31.05
N ALA A 76 18.01 -2.32 -30.13
CA ALA A 76 19.28 -1.63 -29.90
C ALA A 76 20.09 -2.29 -28.77
N ASP A 77 21.35 -2.66 -29.03
CA ASP A 77 22.32 -3.14 -28.02
C ASP A 77 22.88 -1.99 -27.15
N SER A 78 21.98 -1.11 -26.70
CA SER A 78 22.31 0.11 -25.96
C SER A 78 22.23 -0.08 -24.44
N CYS A 79 21.72 -1.22 -23.96
CA CYS A 79 21.64 -1.48 -22.53
C CYS A 79 22.99 -1.98 -21.97
N GLN A 80 23.78 -1.05 -21.45
CA GLN A 80 25.05 -1.36 -20.77
C GLN A 80 24.83 -1.78 -19.30
N ILE A 81 24.23 -2.96 -19.06
CA ILE A 81 23.89 -3.47 -17.70
C ILE A 81 25.12 -3.52 -16.78
N ALA A 82 26.30 -3.80 -17.34
CA ALA A 82 27.56 -3.95 -16.61
C ALA A 82 28.32 -2.64 -16.36
N SER A 83 27.96 -1.52 -17.01
CA SER A 83 28.71 -0.26 -16.83
C SER A 83 28.52 0.30 -15.42
N THR A 84 29.61 0.55 -14.70
CA THR A 84 29.55 1.15 -13.36
C THR A 84 29.28 2.65 -13.38
N SER A 85 29.35 3.30 -14.55
CA SER A 85 29.08 4.71 -14.68
C SER A 85 27.57 4.98 -14.80
N VAL A 86 27.11 6.00 -14.09
CA VAL A 86 25.68 6.35 -13.99
C VAL A 86 25.19 7.06 -15.27
N GLU A 87 26.10 7.71 -16.00
CA GLU A 87 25.81 8.50 -17.21
C GLU A 87 25.66 7.62 -18.46
N GLU A 88 26.40 6.52 -18.57
CA GLU A 88 26.32 5.62 -19.74
C GLU A 88 25.09 4.70 -19.70
N ARG A 89 24.49 4.50 -18.51
CA ARG A 89 23.34 3.59 -18.33
C ARG A 89 22.02 4.30 -18.58
N ASN A 90 21.52 4.21 -19.81
CA ASN A 90 20.22 4.74 -20.19
C ASN A 90 19.06 3.85 -19.65
N SER A 91 18.22 4.43 -18.79
CA SER A 91 17.06 3.77 -18.18
C SER A 91 16.03 3.27 -19.21
N TYR A 92 15.80 4.01 -20.29
CA TYR A 92 14.87 3.58 -21.35
C TYR A 92 15.43 2.40 -22.14
N ALA A 93 16.70 2.45 -22.55
CA ALA A 93 17.39 1.35 -23.24
C ALA A 93 17.31 0.03 -22.45
N CYS A 94 17.62 0.07 -21.16
CA CYS A 94 17.57 -1.13 -20.33
C CYS A 94 16.17 -1.63 -20.01
N SER A 95 15.20 -0.73 -19.95
CA SER A 95 13.79 -1.13 -19.82
C SER A 95 13.29 -1.80 -21.10
N ALA A 96 13.63 -1.23 -22.26
CA ALA A 96 13.28 -1.77 -23.58
C ALA A 96 13.86 -3.19 -23.76
N PHE A 97 15.17 -3.35 -23.50
CA PHE A 97 15.83 -4.66 -23.54
C PHE A 97 15.12 -5.71 -22.67
N LEU A 98 14.79 -5.36 -21.41
CA LEU A 98 14.11 -6.30 -20.51
C LEU A 98 12.69 -6.64 -20.97
N LEU A 99 11.90 -5.64 -21.39
CA LEU A 99 10.53 -5.85 -21.88
C LEU A 99 10.52 -6.69 -23.16
N GLU A 100 11.39 -6.36 -24.11
CA GLU A 100 11.56 -7.09 -25.37
C GLU A 100 12.02 -8.53 -25.14
N SER A 101 12.95 -8.77 -24.20
CA SER A 101 13.44 -10.12 -23.86
C SER A 101 12.35 -11.06 -23.34
N VAL A 102 11.29 -10.50 -22.74
CA VAL A 102 10.11 -11.25 -22.25
C VAL A 102 9.04 -11.38 -23.35
N GLY A 103 9.29 -10.84 -24.54
CA GLY A 103 8.37 -10.84 -25.68
C GLY A 103 7.30 -9.75 -25.61
N LEU A 104 7.48 -8.71 -24.80
CA LEU A 104 6.55 -7.59 -24.74
C LEU A 104 6.82 -6.59 -25.86
N SER A 105 5.77 -6.31 -26.62
CA SER A 105 5.65 -5.26 -27.64
C SER A 105 4.38 -4.43 -27.37
N ALA A 106 4.19 -3.34 -28.13
CA ALA A 106 2.96 -2.54 -28.09
C ALA A 106 1.68 -3.41 -28.22
N LYS A 107 1.68 -4.39 -29.15
CA LYS A 107 0.53 -5.28 -29.39
C LYS A 107 0.21 -6.17 -28.19
N THR A 108 1.22 -6.62 -27.45
CA THR A 108 1.05 -7.53 -26.30
C THR A 108 0.93 -6.77 -24.98
N ALA A 109 1.21 -5.47 -24.96
CA ALA A 109 1.21 -4.66 -23.75
C ALA A 109 -0.16 -4.66 -23.03
N PRO A 110 -1.32 -4.55 -23.72
CA PRO A 110 -2.63 -4.65 -23.06
C PRO A 110 -2.85 -5.99 -22.35
N ILE A 111 -2.38 -7.10 -22.94
CA ILE A 111 -2.52 -8.45 -22.37
C ILE A 111 -1.71 -8.54 -21.06
N ALA A 112 -0.45 -8.15 -21.11
CA ALA A 112 0.40 -8.15 -19.93
C ALA A 112 -0.08 -7.16 -18.87
N GLY A 113 -0.56 -5.99 -19.29
CA GLY A 113 -1.21 -4.99 -18.45
C GLY A 113 -2.43 -5.52 -17.71
N ALA A 114 -3.30 -6.25 -18.41
CA ALA A 114 -4.46 -6.92 -17.83
C ALA A 114 -4.06 -8.00 -16.83
N LEU A 115 -3.11 -8.87 -17.19
CA LEU A 115 -2.60 -9.91 -16.30
C LEU A 115 -2.00 -9.34 -15.02
N LEU A 116 -1.15 -8.31 -15.14
CA LEU A 116 -0.55 -7.63 -13.99
C LEU A 116 -1.61 -6.93 -13.13
N SER A 117 -2.54 -6.19 -13.76
CA SER A 117 -3.57 -5.43 -13.04
C SER A 117 -4.53 -6.33 -12.27
N VAL A 118 -4.96 -7.44 -12.88
CA VAL A 118 -5.79 -8.46 -12.24
C VAL A 118 -5.03 -9.15 -11.13
N SER A 119 -3.80 -9.61 -11.37
CA SER A 119 -2.98 -10.32 -10.37
C SER A 119 -2.72 -9.46 -9.14
N LEU A 120 -2.30 -8.21 -9.33
CA LEU A 120 -2.04 -7.26 -8.26
C LEU A 120 -3.31 -6.83 -7.50
N THR A 121 -4.50 -7.01 -8.08
CA THR A 121 -5.78 -6.76 -7.39
C THR A 121 -6.22 -7.99 -6.61
N LEU A 122 -6.21 -9.16 -7.25
CA LEU A 122 -6.79 -10.37 -6.71
C LEU A 122 -5.92 -11.05 -5.67
N ILE A 123 -4.60 -11.12 -5.85
CA ILE A 123 -3.73 -11.84 -4.91
C ILE A 123 -3.84 -11.26 -3.49
N PRO A 124 -3.76 -9.94 -3.26
CA PRO A 124 -3.98 -9.38 -1.92
C PRO A 124 -5.37 -9.68 -1.37
N ILE A 125 -6.41 -9.67 -2.20
CA ILE A 125 -7.79 -10.00 -1.79
C ILE A 125 -7.87 -11.45 -1.33
N PHE A 126 -7.27 -12.40 -2.06
CA PHE A 126 -7.22 -13.82 -1.69
C PHE A 126 -6.42 -14.09 -0.41
N GLN A 127 -5.57 -13.16 0.03
CA GLN A 127 -4.88 -13.28 1.30
C GLN A 127 -5.79 -13.02 2.51
N PHE A 128 -6.92 -12.34 2.33
CA PHE A 128 -7.91 -12.12 3.40
C PHE A 128 -8.73 -13.38 3.66
N SER A 129 -9.07 -13.61 4.93
CA SER A 129 -10.10 -14.61 5.26
C SER A 129 -11.50 -14.01 5.11
N ARG A 130 -11.65 -12.70 5.42
CA ARG A 130 -12.88 -11.93 5.24
C ARG A 130 -12.49 -10.52 4.81
N ILE A 131 -13.01 -9.97 3.73
CA ILE A 131 -12.67 -8.58 3.37
C ILE A 131 -13.83 -7.65 3.70
N SER A 132 -13.56 -6.53 4.36
CA SER A 132 -14.61 -5.53 4.57
C SER A 132 -14.89 -4.80 3.25
N LEU A 133 -16.15 -4.39 3.06
CA LEU A 133 -16.53 -3.67 1.85
C LEU A 133 -15.65 -2.45 1.57
N GLY A 134 -15.28 -1.67 2.60
CA GLY A 134 -14.42 -0.50 2.44
C GLY A 134 -13.02 -0.84 1.91
N VAL A 135 -12.38 -1.89 2.46
CA VAL A 135 -11.06 -2.33 1.98
C VAL A 135 -11.15 -2.88 0.56
N PHE A 136 -12.22 -3.62 0.25
CA PHE A 136 -12.47 -4.12 -1.09
C PHE A 136 -12.64 -2.98 -2.12
N LEU A 137 -13.49 -1.99 -1.83
CA LEU A 137 -13.73 -0.86 -2.73
C LEU A 137 -12.48 -0.01 -2.95
N VAL A 138 -11.70 0.27 -1.90
CA VAL A 138 -10.43 1.00 -2.01
C VAL A 138 -9.41 0.20 -2.82
N SER A 139 -9.32 -1.12 -2.61
CA SER A 139 -8.46 -2.00 -3.41
C SER A 139 -8.87 -2.02 -4.88
N LEU A 140 -10.18 -2.03 -5.16
CA LEU A 140 -10.71 -1.98 -6.52
C LEU A 140 -10.44 -0.62 -7.19
N GLY A 141 -10.58 0.48 -6.45
CA GLY A 141 -10.24 1.83 -6.93
C GLY A 141 -8.78 1.93 -7.36
N TRP A 142 -7.85 1.39 -6.57
CA TRP A 142 -6.44 1.30 -6.99
C TRP A 142 -6.23 0.36 -8.17
N GLY A 143 -6.96 -0.76 -8.23
CA GLY A 143 -6.94 -1.66 -9.38
C GLY A 143 -7.36 -0.98 -10.68
N PHE A 144 -8.41 -0.15 -10.62
CA PHE A 144 -8.88 0.66 -11.74
C PHE A 144 -7.84 1.67 -12.21
N ILE A 145 -7.29 2.48 -11.28
CA ILE A 145 -6.24 3.47 -11.59
C ILE A 145 -5.03 2.78 -12.24
N ARG A 146 -4.55 1.69 -11.64
CA ARG A 146 -3.41 0.94 -12.17
C ARG A 146 -3.68 0.38 -13.56
N ALA A 147 -4.89 -0.14 -13.82
CA ALA A 147 -5.24 -0.73 -15.11
C ALA A 147 -5.20 0.30 -16.25
N ILE A 148 -5.56 1.55 -15.98
CA ILE A 148 -5.41 2.66 -16.93
C ILE A 148 -3.95 2.83 -17.33
N PHE A 149 -3.04 2.89 -16.34
CA PHE A 149 -1.62 3.16 -16.62
C PHE A 149 -0.83 1.95 -17.13
N LEU A 150 -1.30 0.73 -16.86
CA LEU A 150 -0.72 -0.50 -17.42
C LEU A 150 -1.34 -0.89 -18.77
N SER A 151 -2.13 -0.02 -19.40
CA SER A 151 -2.70 -0.27 -20.74
C SER A 151 -1.70 -0.17 -21.88
N VAL A 152 -0.55 0.48 -21.66
CA VAL A 152 0.50 0.70 -22.65
C VAL A 152 1.84 0.16 -22.18
N LEU A 153 2.74 -0.07 -23.14
CA LEU A 153 4.10 -0.50 -22.85
C LEU A 153 4.81 0.58 -22.02
N SER A 154 5.22 0.24 -20.81
CA SER A 154 5.88 1.20 -19.92
C SER A 154 6.81 0.53 -18.91
N LYS A 155 7.74 1.31 -18.37
CA LYS A 155 8.65 0.89 -17.29
C LYS A 155 7.92 0.44 -16.02
N ASP A 156 6.66 0.83 -15.90
CA ASP A 156 5.81 0.49 -14.77
C ASP A 156 5.42 -0.97 -14.75
N MET A 157 5.37 -1.64 -15.89
CA MET A 157 5.16 -3.08 -15.97
C MET A 157 6.27 -3.84 -15.22
N LEU A 158 7.52 -3.36 -15.31
CA LEU A 158 8.64 -3.92 -14.57
C LEU A 158 8.52 -3.65 -13.06
N SER A 159 8.08 -2.45 -12.64
CA SER A 159 7.80 -2.18 -11.22
C SER A 159 6.62 -3.01 -10.68
N ALA A 160 5.62 -3.29 -11.52
CA ALA A 160 4.49 -4.15 -11.20
C ALA A 160 4.95 -5.60 -10.96
N CYS A 161 5.91 -6.10 -11.73
CA CYS A 161 6.55 -7.40 -11.46
C CYS A 161 7.28 -7.41 -10.10
N VAL A 162 8.04 -6.37 -9.77
CA VAL A 162 8.72 -6.23 -8.46
C VAL A 162 7.72 -6.29 -7.31
N VAL A 163 6.61 -5.55 -7.42
CA VAL A 163 5.57 -5.55 -6.41
C VAL A 163 4.82 -6.89 -6.36
N LEU A 164 4.53 -7.51 -7.50
CA LEU A 164 3.87 -8.81 -7.58
C LEU A 164 4.66 -9.89 -6.83
N LEU A 165 5.97 -10.00 -7.09
CA LEU A 165 6.88 -10.89 -6.37
C LEU A 165 6.84 -10.63 -4.85
N SER A 166 6.80 -9.35 -4.47
CA SER A 166 6.78 -8.92 -3.07
C SER A 166 5.45 -9.24 -2.37
N ILE A 167 4.32 -9.14 -3.06
CA ILE A 167 3.00 -9.56 -2.55
C ILE A 167 2.97 -11.08 -2.33
N MET A 168 3.52 -11.85 -3.28
CA MET A 168 3.60 -13.31 -3.15
C MET A 168 4.45 -13.69 -1.93
N ALA A 169 5.54 -12.96 -1.67
CA ALA A 169 6.38 -13.15 -0.50
C ALA A 169 5.80 -12.56 0.81
N ALA A 170 4.79 -11.68 0.74
CA ALA A 170 4.31 -10.88 1.88
C ALA A 170 3.85 -11.73 3.07
N GLN A 171 3.31 -12.91 2.81
CA GLN A 171 2.80 -13.84 3.83
C GLN A 171 3.92 -14.69 4.48
N HIS A 172 5.17 -14.55 4.01
CA HIS A 172 6.30 -15.39 4.41
C HIS A 172 7.44 -14.57 5.01
N SER A 173 8.33 -15.22 5.78
CA SER A 173 9.52 -14.58 6.36
C SER A 173 10.50 -14.02 5.33
N GLY A 174 10.48 -14.59 4.11
CA GLY A 174 11.31 -14.16 2.98
C GLY A 174 11.01 -12.78 2.42
N PHE A 175 9.83 -12.19 2.72
CA PHE A 175 9.42 -10.87 2.21
C PHE A 175 10.53 -9.82 2.25
N GLY A 176 11.22 -9.70 3.37
CA GLY A 176 12.22 -8.64 3.55
C GLY A 176 13.41 -8.79 2.60
N LEU A 177 13.84 -10.03 2.32
CA LEU A 177 14.90 -10.28 1.36
C LEU A 177 14.40 -10.08 -0.07
N THR A 178 13.20 -10.61 -0.38
CA THR A 178 12.58 -10.46 -1.70
C THR A 178 12.41 -8.99 -2.06
N TRP A 179 11.78 -8.18 -1.21
CA TRP A 179 11.58 -6.75 -1.46
C TRP A 179 12.91 -6.01 -1.62
N PHE A 180 13.87 -6.23 -0.72
CA PHE A 180 15.16 -5.54 -0.78
C PHE A 180 15.92 -5.85 -2.06
N LEU A 181 16.04 -7.13 -2.43
CA LEU A 181 16.76 -7.52 -3.65
C LEU A 181 16.03 -7.05 -4.90
N SER A 182 14.71 -7.27 -5.00
CA SER A 182 13.95 -6.91 -6.20
C SER A 182 13.90 -5.39 -6.41
N SER A 183 13.66 -4.60 -5.36
CA SER A 183 13.67 -3.14 -5.44
C SER A 183 15.05 -2.56 -5.73
N THR A 184 16.12 -3.15 -5.19
CA THR A 184 17.49 -2.71 -5.46
C THR A 184 17.92 -3.02 -6.89
N VAL A 185 17.65 -4.23 -7.39
CA VAL A 185 17.93 -4.61 -8.78
C VAL A 185 17.13 -3.74 -9.74
N TYR A 186 15.85 -3.53 -9.46
CA TYR A 186 15.02 -2.63 -10.24
C TYR A 186 15.53 -1.19 -10.23
N GLY A 187 15.95 -0.69 -9.06
CA GLY A 187 16.51 0.65 -8.94
C GLY A 187 17.82 0.82 -9.69
N TRP A 188 18.65 -0.21 -9.68
CA TRP A 188 19.92 -0.23 -10.40
C TRP A 188 19.75 -0.24 -11.92
N VAL A 189 18.78 -1.01 -12.43
CA VAL A 189 18.63 -1.25 -13.88
C VAL A 189 17.64 -0.28 -14.53
N VAL A 190 16.55 0.05 -13.85
CA VAL A 190 15.38 0.71 -14.46
C VAL A 190 15.15 2.11 -13.90
N ARG A 191 14.96 2.28 -12.59
CA ARG A 191 14.64 3.59 -11.98
C ARG A 191 15.53 3.90 -10.78
N LYS A 192 16.58 4.70 -10.98
CA LYS A 192 17.62 5.02 -9.98
C LYS A 192 17.09 5.40 -8.60
N TYR A 193 15.99 6.18 -8.52
CA TYR A 193 15.41 6.58 -7.24
C TYR A 193 14.89 5.40 -6.39
N TRP A 194 14.62 4.22 -6.97
CA TRP A 194 14.27 3.01 -6.21
C TRP A 194 15.42 2.48 -5.35
N LEU A 195 16.68 2.87 -5.62
CA LEU A 195 17.78 2.63 -4.70
C LEU A 195 17.57 3.37 -3.37
N LEU A 196 17.06 4.61 -3.43
CA LEU A 196 16.68 5.38 -2.23
C LEU A 196 15.45 4.77 -1.56
N VAL A 197 14.49 4.22 -2.33
CA VAL A 197 13.34 3.47 -1.77
C VAL A 197 13.84 2.27 -0.96
N SER A 198 14.75 1.48 -1.52
CA SER A 198 15.33 0.30 -0.87
C SER A 198 16.13 0.68 0.38
N ALA A 199 16.98 1.71 0.30
CA ALA A 199 17.75 2.21 1.43
C ALA A 199 16.86 2.77 2.55
N THR A 200 15.83 3.54 2.19
CA THR A 200 14.85 4.09 3.14
C THR A 200 14.06 2.98 3.83
N TRP A 201 13.64 1.96 3.08
CA TRP A 201 12.97 0.79 3.65
C TRP A 201 13.87 0.05 4.64
N LEU A 202 15.15 -0.13 4.30
CA LEU A 202 16.12 -0.78 5.20
C LEU A 202 16.30 0.04 6.48
N GLY A 203 16.47 1.35 6.37
CA GLY A 203 16.57 2.27 7.52
C GLY A 203 15.33 2.20 8.42
N LEU A 204 14.13 2.31 7.85
CA LEU A 204 12.87 2.17 8.58
C LEU A 204 12.75 0.80 9.26
N ARG A 205 13.23 -0.26 8.61
CA ARG A 205 13.21 -1.62 9.16
C ARG A 205 14.11 -1.74 10.40
N LEU A 206 15.26 -1.07 10.42
CA LEU A 206 16.18 -1.07 11.56
C LEU A 206 15.57 -0.37 12.79
N VAL A 207 14.85 0.74 12.59
CA VAL A 207 14.21 1.48 13.68
C VAL A 207 12.78 1.02 14.00
N ARG A 208 12.25 0.00 13.30
CA ARG A 208 10.85 -0.43 13.37
C ARG A 208 10.32 -0.60 14.79
N ASN A 209 11.10 -1.24 15.67
CA ASN A 209 10.67 -1.58 17.03
C ASN A 209 10.44 -0.34 17.92
N GLN A 210 10.78 0.85 17.43
CA GLN A 210 10.62 2.11 18.15
C GLN A 210 9.49 2.99 17.57
N LEU A 211 8.88 2.59 16.45
CA LEU A 211 7.94 3.43 15.71
C LEU A 211 6.57 3.52 16.42
N THR A 212 6.31 4.67 17.04
CA THR A 212 4.95 5.15 17.32
C THR A 212 4.48 6.04 16.17
N VAL A 213 3.20 6.42 16.14
CA VAL A 213 2.70 7.39 15.13
C VAL A 213 3.55 8.66 15.14
N PHE A 214 3.79 9.23 16.33
CA PHE A 214 4.61 10.43 16.48
C PHE A 214 6.06 10.21 16.01
N ARG A 215 6.72 9.14 16.50
CA ARG A 215 8.11 8.84 16.12
C ARG A 215 8.26 8.53 14.64
N LEU A 216 7.24 7.95 14.01
CA LEU A 216 7.22 7.71 12.57
C LEU A 216 7.32 9.04 11.80
N PHE A 217 6.50 10.04 12.17
CA PHE A 217 6.57 11.36 11.55
C PHE A 217 7.90 12.06 11.81
N VAL A 218 8.44 11.96 13.03
CA VAL A 218 9.79 12.47 13.33
C VAL A 218 10.84 11.82 12.44
N VAL A 219 10.80 10.50 12.26
CA VAL A 219 11.74 9.77 11.39
C VAL A 219 11.60 10.21 9.93
N ILE A 220 10.38 10.45 9.43
CA ILE A 220 10.15 10.96 8.07
C ILE A 220 10.83 12.32 7.88
N VAL A 221 10.63 13.25 8.83
CA VAL A 221 11.27 14.58 8.79
C VAL A 221 12.80 14.45 8.82
N LEU A 222 13.34 13.58 9.67
CA LEU A 222 14.78 13.32 9.75
C LEU A 222 15.34 12.72 8.45
N ILE A 223 14.59 11.86 7.77
CA ILE A 223 14.97 11.33 6.45
C ILE A 223 15.06 12.48 5.44
N TYR A 224 14.09 13.39 5.40
CA TYR A 224 14.15 14.54 4.47
C TYR A 224 15.29 15.50 4.79
N ILE A 225 15.58 15.73 6.07
CA ILE A 225 16.76 16.51 6.48
C ILE A 225 18.05 15.82 5.98
N ALA A 226 18.18 14.51 6.18
CA ALA A 226 19.34 13.76 5.73
C ALA A 226 19.48 13.77 4.20
N LEU A 227 18.39 13.57 3.46
CA LEU A 227 18.38 13.63 2.00
C LEU A 227 18.77 15.03 1.51
N SER A 228 18.18 16.08 2.08
CA SER A 228 18.47 17.46 1.66
C SER A 228 19.92 17.84 1.91
N LEU A 229 20.48 17.47 3.06
CA LEU A 229 21.90 17.69 3.36
C LEU A 229 22.80 16.87 2.42
N THR A 230 22.44 15.63 2.14
CA THR A 230 23.20 14.76 1.23
C THR A 230 23.24 15.35 -0.18
N PHE A 231 22.11 15.82 -0.72
CA PHE A 231 22.05 16.46 -2.04
C PHE A 231 22.89 17.73 -2.08
N GLN A 232 22.78 18.57 -1.05
CA GLN A 232 23.53 19.83 -0.99
C GLN A 232 25.04 19.59 -0.88
N ILE A 233 25.48 18.65 -0.05
CA ILE A 233 26.90 18.39 0.22
C ILE A 233 27.54 17.55 -0.89
N ALA A 234 26.87 16.47 -1.32
CA ALA A 234 27.46 15.48 -2.24
C ALA A 234 27.27 15.86 -3.71
N LEU A 235 26.16 16.54 -4.05
CA LEU A 235 25.81 16.88 -5.44
C LEU A 235 25.87 18.38 -5.73
N GLY A 236 26.02 19.22 -4.70
CA GLY A 236 25.93 20.68 -4.87
C GLY A 236 24.56 21.16 -5.37
N ALA A 237 23.53 20.33 -5.22
CA ALA A 237 22.19 20.56 -5.77
C ALA A 237 21.13 20.65 -4.68
N THR A 238 20.02 21.33 -4.98
CA THR A 238 18.85 21.36 -4.10
C THR A 238 18.09 20.04 -4.17
N LEU A 239 17.34 19.71 -3.11
CA LEU A 239 16.53 18.49 -3.08
C LEU A 239 15.44 18.50 -4.16
N ASP A 240 14.85 19.67 -4.41
CA ASP A 240 13.82 19.89 -5.43
C ASP A 240 14.37 19.91 -6.88
N PHE A 241 15.70 19.89 -7.09
CA PHE A 241 16.33 19.98 -8.41
C PHE A 241 15.80 18.92 -9.40
N ALA A 242 15.61 17.68 -8.93
CA ALA A 242 15.12 16.60 -9.79
C ALA A 242 13.70 16.86 -10.32
N ARG A 243 12.85 17.48 -9.51
CA ARG A 243 11.49 17.87 -9.93
C ARG A 243 11.49 19.09 -10.82
N ALA A 244 12.29 20.10 -10.46
CA ALA A 244 12.43 21.31 -11.26
C ALA A 244 12.89 20.97 -12.70
N ALA A 245 13.89 20.10 -12.85
CA ALA A 245 14.40 19.66 -14.16
C ALA A 245 13.34 18.94 -15.01
N VAL A 246 12.43 18.17 -14.38
CA VAL A 246 11.34 17.50 -15.10
C VAL A 246 10.22 18.47 -15.45
N ASN A 247 9.92 19.42 -14.55
CA ASN A 247 8.86 20.40 -14.76
C ASN A 247 9.21 21.47 -15.80
N GLU A 248 10.49 21.87 -15.90
CA GLU A 248 10.96 22.86 -16.88
C GLU A 248 10.80 22.38 -18.33
N ASN A 249 10.81 21.07 -18.57
CA ASN A 249 10.63 20.47 -19.89
C ASN A 249 9.15 20.19 -20.26
N ARG A 250 8.18 20.64 -19.46
CA ARG A 250 6.74 20.42 -19.72
C ARG A 250 6.11 21.66 -20.33
N ASP A 251 5.39 21.49 -21.44
CA ASP A 251 4.61 22.57 -22.06
C ASP A 251 3.54 23.09 -21.09
N VAL A 252 3.65 24.38 -20.78
CA VAL A 252 2.70 25.10 -19.90
C VAL A 252 1.32 25.08 -20.55
N GLY A 253 0.39 24.31 -19.96
CA GLY A 253 -1.01 24.26 -20.39
C GLY A 253 -1.50 22.91 -20.96
N ALA A 254 -0.64 21.92 -21.16
CA ALA A 254 -1.06 20.55 -21.48
C ALA A 254 -1.85 19.91 -20.31
N GLU A 255 -2.73 18.93 -20.56
CA GLU A 255 -3.52 18.29 -19.47
C GLU A 255 -2.65 17.70 -18.35
N GLY A 256 -1.43 17.25 -18.66
CA GLY A 256 -0.42 16.78 -17.70
C GLY A 256 0.25 17.88 -16.84
N SER A 257 0.00 19.16 -17.16
CA SER A 257 0.51 20.33 -16.42
C SER A 257 -0.45 20.80 -15.31
N ARG A 258 -1.68 20.27 -15.25
CA ARG A 258 -2.70 20.75 -14.29
C ARG A 258 -2.42 20.34 -12.85
N THR A 259 -1.75 19.21 -12.62
CA THR A 259 -1.52 18.68 -11.26
C THR A 259 -0.07 18.73 -10.82
N VAL A 260 0.73 19.63 -11.40
CA VAL A 260 2.12 19.86 -11.01
C VAL A 260 2.20 20.19 -9.52
N ILE A 261 3.16 19.57 -8.86
CA ILE A 261 3.45 19.86 -7.46
C ILE A 261 4.60 20.86 -7.45
N ASP A 262 4.30 22.07 -7.04
CA ASP A 262 5.31 23.12 -6.87
C ASP A 262 5.85 23.14 -5.45
N ALA A 263 7.10 23.59 -5.32
CA ALA A 263 7.70 23.91 -4.03
C ALA A 263 6.91 25.04 -3.37
N VAL A 264 6.59 24.88 -2.09
CA VAL A 264 5.83 25.90 -1.35
C VAL A 264 6.74 27.06 -0.95
N ILE A 265 8.01 26.76 -0.66
CA ILE A 265 9.02 27.73 -0.24
C ILE A 265 10.17 27.71 -1.25
N ALA A 266 10.38 28.80 -1.99
CA ALA A 266 11.55 28.95 -2.86
C ALA A 266 12.79 29.25 -2.01
N SER A 267 13.71 28.29 -1.88
CA SER A 267 14.92 28.46 -1.06
C SER A 267 15.96 27.36 -1.34
N ASP A 268 17.24 27.72 -1.39
CA ASP A 268 18.35 26.74 -1.51
C ASP A 268 18.85 26.19 -0.16
N ASN A 269 18.30 26.68 0.95
CA ASN A 269 18.63 26.17 2.29
C ASN A 269 18.11 24.73 2.51
N ALA A 270 18.99 23.81 2.91
CA ALA A 270 18.62 22.40 3.12
C ALA A 270 17.50 22.16 4.14
N MET A 271 17.37 22.98 5.19
CA MET A 271 16.29 22.78 6.16
C MET A 271 14.93 23.17 5.57
N LEU A 272 14.89 24.25 4.78
CA LEU A 272 13.68 24.68 4.08
C LEU A 272 13.30 23.71 2.95
N GLN A 273 14.30 23.12 2.29
CA GLN A 273 14.11 22.04 1.31
C GLN A 273 13.54 20.77 1.95
N ALA A 274 14.07 20.36 3.12
CA ALA A 274 13.49 19.26 3.89
C ALA A 274 12.05 19.54 4.35
N LEU A 275 11.74 20.80 4.69
CA LEU A 275 10.38 21.23 5.01
C LEU A 275 9.46 21.14 3.78
N ASN A 276 9.89 21.59 2.60
CA ASN A 276 9.14 21.42 1.35
C ASN A 276 8.83 19.95 1.07
N ALA A 277 9.82 19.07 1.14
CA ALA A 277 9.63 17.63 0.95
C ALA A 277 8.65 17.04 1.98
N THR A 278 8.72 17.50 3.24
CA THR A 278 7.77 17.11 4.29
C THR A 278 6.34 17.57 3.95
N ILE A 279 6.17 18.81 3.49
CA ILE A 279 4.87 19.33 3.07
C ILE A 279 4.34 18.51 1.88
N THR A 280 5.16 18.27 0.87
CA THR A 280 4.83 17.43 -0.30
C THR A 280 4.39 16.04 0.13
N PHE A 281 5.10 15.38 1.04
CA PHE A 281 4.69 14.07 1.57
C PHE A 281 3.26 14.09 2.11
N PHE A 282 2.91 15.10 2.90
CA PHE A 282 1.55 15.24 3.43
C PHE A 282 0.53 15.57 2.33
N ARG A 283 0.90 16.38 1.34
CA ARG A 283 0.06 16.67 0.17
C ARG A 283 -0.21 15.39 -0.62
N LEU A 284 0.78 14.50 -0.80
CA LEU A 284 0.58 13.20 -1.46
C LEU A 284 -0.29 12.25 -0.63
N ALA A 285 -0.10 12.21 0.69
CA ALA A 285 -0.91 11.38 1.59
C ALA A 285 -2.37 11.88 1.71
N PHE A 286 -2.57 13.19 1.64
CA PHE A 286 -3.85 13.88 1.77
C PHE A 286 -4.00 14.93 0.65
N PRO A 287 -4.34 14.53 -0.58
CA PRO A 287 -4.29 15.38 -1.77
C PRO A 287 -5.49 16.33 -1.88
N LEU A 288 -5.78 17.08 -0.81
CA LEU A 288 -6.94 17.98 -0.71
C LEU A 288 -6.94 19.07 -1.78
N GLU A 289 -5.78 19.42 -2.32
CA GLU A 289 -5.61 20.43 -3.36
C GLU A 289 -6.28 20.07 -4.67
N LEU A 290 -6.44 18.76 -4.93
CA LEU A 290 -7.08 18.28 -6.14
C LEU A 290 -8.60 18.56 -6.16
N LEU A 291 -9.19 18.94 -5.02
CA LEU A 291 -10.59 19.40 -4.97
C LEU A 291 -10.84 20.60 -5.88
N ARG A 292 -9.81 21.40 -6.19
CA ARG A 292 -9.93 22.58 -7.06
C ARG A 292 -10.17 22.25 -8.53
N PHE A 293 -9.80 21.04 -8.97
CA PHE A 293 -9.82 20.64 -10.37
C PHE A 293 -11.01 19.75 -10.74
N GLY A 294 -11.57 19.03 -9.75
CA GLY A 294 -12.87 18.39 -9.85
C GLY A 294 -13.00 17.22 -10.85
N SER A 295 -11.90 16.70 -11.40
CA SER A 295 -12.00 15.55 -12.33
C SER A 295 -12.39 14.27 -11.58
N VAL A 296 -13.10 13.36 -12.26
CA VAL A 296 -13.54 12.09 -11.66
C VAL A 296 -12.35 11.26 -11.15
N SER A 297 -11.24 11.23 -11.90
CA SER A 297 -10.02 10.52 -11.50
C SER A 297 -9.36 11.15 -10.26
N GLN A 298 -9.36 12.48 -10.17
CA GLN A 298 -8.87 13.20 -8.99
C GLN A 298 -9.75 12.96 -7.77
N LEU A 299 -11.08 13.03 -7.91
CA LEU A 299 -12.02 12.73 -6.82
C LEU A 299 -11.86 11.30 -6.30
N ALA A 300 -11.66 10.33 -7.20
CA ALA A 300 -11.37 8.95 -6.82
C ALA A 300 -10.08 8.86 -6.00
N PHE A 301 -8.99 9.49 -6.46
CA PHE A 301 -7.71 9.50 -5.77
C PHE A 301 -7.77 10.19 -4.39
N ILE A 302 -8.44 11.35 -4.27
CA ILE A 302 -8.72 12.05 -3.00
C ILE A 302 -9.49 11.15 -2.03
N SER A 303 -10.42 10.35 -2.56
CA SER A 303 -11.27 9.49 -1.76
C SER A 303 -10.54 8.27 -1.23
N ILE A 304 -9.56 7.69 -1.96
CA ILE A 304 -8.93 6.40 -1.59
C ILE A 304 -7.57 6.53 -0.90
N MET A 305 -6.78 7.56 -1.24
CA MET A 305 -5.40 7.70 -0.77
C MET A 305 -5.31 7.91 0.76
N PRO A 306 -6.12 8.79 1.39
CA PRO A 306 -6.09 8.96 2.85
C PRO A 306 -6.39 7.67 3.61
N PHE A 307 -7.36 6.86 3.17
CA PHE A 307 -7.65 5.57 3.82
C PHE A 307 -6.48 4.60 3.69
N THR A 308 -5.86 4.56 2.51
CA THR A 308 -4.71 3.69 2.24
C THR A 308 -3.53 4.08 3.12
N PHE A 309 -3.26 5.38 3.26
CA PHE A 309 -2.24 5.91 4.16
C PHE A 309 -2.52 5.57 5.64
N ILE A 310 -3.73 5.84 6.13
CA ILE A 310 -4.12 5.55 7.52
C ILE A 310 -3.99 4.06 7.83
N TRP A 311 -4.44 3.20 6.92
CA TRP A 311 -4.32 1.75 7.07
C TRP A 311 -2.88 1.25 7.07
N MET A 312 -2.04 1.81 6.21
CA MET A 312 -0.59 1.54 6.19
C MET A 312 0.05 1.90 7.53
N VAL A 313 -0.18 3.12 8.05
CA VAL A 313 0.35 3.56 9.35
C VAL A 313 -0.17 2.67 10.49
N LYS A 314 -1.46 2.30 10.47
CA LYS A 314 -2.06 1.39 11.45
C LYS A 314 -1.37 0.02 11.46
N ALA A 315 -1.08 -0.55 10.29
CA ALA A 315 -0.38 -1.83 10.18
C ALA A 315 1.04 -1.76 10.74
N ILE A 316 1.77 -0.68 10.44
CA ILE A 316 3.12 -0.44 10.97
C ILE A 316 3.10 -0.39 12.50
N VAL A 317 2.27 0.50 13.08
CA VAL A 317 2.26 0.75 14.53
C VAL A 317 1.75 -0.47 15.31
N LYS A 318 0.75 -1.20 14.80
CA LYS A 318 0.30 -2.46 15.43
C LYS A 318 1.40 -3.52 15.44
N GLY A 319 2.28 -3.55 14.43
CA GLY A 319 3.39 -4.50 14.35
C GLY A 319 4.54 -4.23 15.30
N VAL A 320 4.66 -3.02 15.86
CA VAL A 320 5.79 -2.63 16.72
C VAL A 320 5.75 -3.28 18.11
N LYS A 321 4.57 -3.31 18.72
CA LYS A 321 4.38 -3.77 20.11
C LYS A 321 3.72 -5.14 20.22
N SER A 322 3.76 -5.92 19.15
CA SER A 322 3.03 -7.18 19.08
C SER A 322 3.95 -8.39 19.15
N ASP A 323 3.53 -9.39 19.92
CA ASP A 323 4.14 -10.72 19.91
C ASP A 323 3.58 -11.62 18.79
N SER A 324 2.56 -11.16 18.06
CA SER A 324 1.98 -11.90 16.94
C SER A 324 2.91 -11.83 15.73
N LYS A 325 3.38 -13.01 15.28
CA LYS A 325 4.17 -13.13 14.04
C LYS A 325 3.50 -12.44 12.84
N ASN A 326 2.17 -12.54 12.73
CA ASN A 326 1.41 -11.91 11.64
C ASN A 326 1.39 -10.38 11.75
N LEU A 327 1.25 -9.80 12.95
CA LEU A 327 1.30 -8.34 13.12
C LEU A 327 2.70 -7.78 12.88
N ILE A 328 3.73 -8.48 13.36
CA ILE A 328 5.13 -8.11 13.09
C ILE A 328 5.37 -8.12 11.58
N GLN A 329 4.89 -9.16 10.88
CA GLN A 329 5.01 -9.27 9.43
C GLN A 329 4.21 -8.17 8.71
N ALA A 330 2.98 -7.89 9.13
CA ALA A 330 2.17 -6.81 8.57
C ALA A 330 2.89 -5.47 8.63
N GLY A 331 3.51 -5.16 9.78
CA GLY A 331 4.30 -3.95 9.93
C GLY A 331 5.49 -3.90 8.97
N LYS A 332 6.22 -5.01 8.79
CA LYS A 332 7.34 -5.08 7.82
C LYS A 332 6.88 -4.86 6.38
N VAL A 333 5.75 -5.47 5.99
CA VAL A 333 5.18 -5.34 4.64
C VAL A 333 4.75 -3.89 4.39
N ALA A 334 4.08 -3.27 5.36
CA ALA A 334 3.61 -1.88 5.23
C ALA A 334 4.73 -0.82 5.20
N LEU A 335 5.96 -1.14 5.64
CA LEU A 335 7.11 -0.25 5.49
C LEU A 335 7.52 -0.05 4.02
N ALA A 336 7.27 -1.00 3.13
CA ALA A 336 7.63 -0.91 1.71
C ALA A 336 6.87 0.21 0.96
N PRO A 337 5.53 0.24 0.94
CA PRO A 337 4.78 1.35 0.37
C PRO A 337 5.05 2.68 1.08
N LEU A 338 5.37 2.67 2.38
CA LEU A 338 5.75 3.90 3.08
C LEU A 338 7.10 4.44 2.60
N ALA A 339 8.12 3.59 2.48
CA ALA A 339 9.43 3.99 1.97
C ALA A 339 9.31 4.55 0.55
N PHE A 340 8.47 3.91 -0.27
CA PHE A 340 8.12 4.39 -1.60
C PHE A 340 7.50 5.79 -1.55
N LEU A 341 6.45 5.99 -0.73
CA LEU A 341 5.79 7.29 -0.54
C LEU A 341 6.75 8.40 -0.08
N ILE A 342 7.68 8.08 0.83
CA ILE A 342 8.66 9.05 1.32
C ILE A 342 9.53 9.55 0.16
N ILE A 343 10.03 8.64 -0.67
CA ILE A 343 10.89 9.01 -1.81
C ILE A 343 10.11 9.71 -2.92
N GLU A 344 8.86 9.30 -3.19
CA GLU A 344 8.01 10.04 -4.13
C GLU A 344 7.73 11.48 -3.65
N GLY A 345 7.74 11.74 -2.34
CA GLY A 345 7.70 13.11 -1.81
C GLY A 345 8.84 14.03 -2.26
N VAL A 346 9.93 13.47 -2.81
CA VAL A 346 11.08 14.21 -3.35
C VAL A 346 11.10 14.24 -4.87
N PHE A 347 10.81 13.11 -5.52
CA PHE A 347 11.04 12.96 -6.97
C PHE A 347 9.79 13.17 -7.82
N GLU A 348 8.61 13.06 -7.23
CA GLU A 348 7.37 13.02 -8.01
C GLU A 348 6.97 14.42 -8.50
N PRO A 349 6.92 14.68 -9.81
CA PRO A 349 6.62 16.01 -10.36
C PRO A 349 5.14 16.41 -10.27
N ASP A 350 4.20 15.44 -10.28
CA ASP A 350 2.77 15.72 -10.33
C ASP A 350 1.91 14.61 -9.68
N PHE A 351 0.67 14.94 -9.29
CA PHE A 351 -0.23 13.98 -8.62
C PHE A 351 -0.71 12.83 -9.53
N GLY A 352 -0.74 13.00 -10.85
CA GLY A 352 -1.20 11.97 -11.77
C GLY A 352 -0.16 10.86 -11.90
N SER A 353 1.11 11.26 -12.11
CA SER A 353 2.27 10.37 -12.08
C SER A 353 2.45 9.73 -10.69
N PHE A 354 2.20 10.47 -9.61
CA PHE A 354 2.14 9.87 -8.27
C PHE A 354 1.10 8.74 -8.17
N ALA A 355 -0.15 9.03 -8.59
CA ALA A 355 -1.23 8.07 -8.51
C ALA A 355 -0.93 6.82 -9.34
N ARG A 356 -0.31 7.00 -10.52
CA ARG A 356 0.21 5.93 -11.38
C ARG A 356 1.19 5.03 -10.64
N HIS A 357 2.27 5.58 -10.08
CA HIS A 357 3.28 4.74 -9.43
C HIS A 357 2.79 4.15 -8.11
N PHE A 358 2.05 4.92 -7.31
CA PHE A 358 1.53 4.42 -6.03
C PHE A 358 0.44 3.35 -6.22
N ALA A 359 -0.35 3.39 -7.29
CA ALA A 359 -1.32 2.33 -7.60
C ALA A 359 -0.66 0.97 -7.85
N ILE A 360 0.60 0.95 -8.27
CA ILE A 360 1.40 -0.26 -8.45
C ILE A 360 1.82 -0.83 -7.09
N VAL A 361 2.19 0.03 -6.12
CA VAL A 361 2.73 -0.37 -4.81
C VAL A 361 1.64 -0.57 -3.74
N SER A 362 0.47 0.09 -3.88
CA SER A 362 -0.65 0.01 -2.94
C SER A 362 -1.16 -1.41 -2.60
N PRO A 363 -1.08 -2.43 -3.48
CA PRO A 363 -1.34 -3.83 -3.12
C PRO A 363 -0.64 -4.34 -1.86
N LEU A 364 0.58 -3.87 -1.57
CA LEU A 364 1.31 -4.26 -0.37
C LEU A 364 0.61 -3.79 0.91
N VAL A 365 -0.10 -2.66 0.86
CA VAL A 365 -0.94 -2.20 1.98
C VAL A 365 -2.06 -3.21 2.25
N PHE A 366 -2.72 -3.72 1.21
CA PHE A 366 -3.78 -4.73 1.36
C PHE A 366 -3.23 -6.06 1.87
N SER A 367 -2.05 -6.49 1.39
CA SER A 367 -1.37 -7.67 1.93
C SER A 367 -1.02 -7.53 3.41
N ALA A 368 -0.58 -6.34 3.84
CA ALA A 368 -0.34 -6.05 5.25
C ALA A 368 -1.65 -6.09 6.07
N LEU A 369 -2.74 -5.53 5.56
CA LEU A 369 -4.05 -5.58 6.20
C LEU A 369 -4.60 -7.00 6.32
N ALA A 370 -4.38 -7.87 5.34
CA ALA A 370 -4.75 -9.28 5.42
C ALA A 370 -4.05 -9.98 6.60
N LEU A 371 -2.76 -9.68 6.82
CA LEU A 371 -2.01 -10.19 7.97
C LEU A 371 -2.52 -9.63 9.31
N VAL A 372 -2.88 -8.35 9.36
CA VAL A 372 -3.52 -7.74 10.54
C VAL A 372 -4.80 -8.50 10.87
N GLN A 373 -5.67 -8.73 9.89
CA GLN A 373 -6.90 -9.49 10.10
C GLN A 373 -6.64 -10.92 10.60
N LYS A 374 -5.69 -11.64 10.01
CA LYS A 374 -5.36 -13.01 10.45
C LYS A 374 -5.00 -13.05 11.94
N SER A 375 -4.31 -12.02 12.43
CA SER A 375 -4.00 -11.91 13.86
C SER A 375 -5.23 -11.64 14.73
N GLU A 376 -6.13 -10.75 14.29
CA GLU A 376 -7.34 -10.38 15.03
C GLU A 376 -8.31 -11.58 15.13
N LEU A 377 -8.50 -12.32 14.03
CA LEU A 377 -9.30 -13.55 14.01
C LEU A 377 -8.70 -14.65 14.90
N ALA A 378 -7.37 -14.76 14.96
CA ALA A 378 -6.72 -15.73 15.84
C ALA A 378 -6.94 -15.38 17.33
N GLN A 379 -6.84 -14.11 17.69
CA GLN A 379 -7.11 -13.62 19.05
C GLN A 379 -8.58 -13.85 19.45
N GLU A 380 -9.52 -13.54 18.56
CA GLU A 380 -10.96 -13.76 18.76
C GLU A 380 -11.29 -15.24 19.01
N LYS A 381 -10.70 -16.16 18.22
CA LYS A 381 -10.85 -17.61 18.43
C LYS A 381 -10.30 -18.06 19.79
N LEU A 382 -9.18 -17.52 20.23
CA LEU A 382 -8.60 -17.84 21.54
C LEU A 382 -9.48 -17.35 22.69
N LEU A 383 -10.02 -16.13 22.58
CA LEU A 383 -10.94 -15.57 23.58
C LEU A 383 -12.21 -16.41 23.71
N ARG A 384 -12.83 -16.80 22.58
CA ARG A 384 -14.00 -17.69 22.57
C ARG A 384 -13.73 -19.03 23.24
N ARG A 385 -12.58 -19.65 22.96
CA ARG A 385 -12.18 -20.92 23.60
C ARG A 385 -12.05 -20.77 25.12
N ARG A 386 -11.45 -19.68 25.59
CA ARG A 386 -11.32 -19.41 27.03
C ARG A 386 -12.68 -19.23 27.69
N GLN A 387 -13.57 -18.43 27.08
CA GLN A 387 -14.93 -18.23 27.59
C GLN A 387 -15.74 -19.53 27.65
N ALA A 388 -15.65 -20.37 26.61
CA ALA A 388 -16.30 -21.67 26.58
C ALA A 388 -15.83 -22.56 27.74
N VAL A 389 -14.52 -22.67 27.99
CA VAL A 389 -13.96 -23.45 29.10
C VAL A 389 -14.47 -22.93 30.46
N THR A 390 -14.49 -21.61 30.68
CA THR A 390 -14.97 -21.03 31.94
C THR A 390 -16.46 -21.28 32.17
N SER A 391 -17.29 -21.29 31.11
CA SER A 391 -18.72 -21.59 31.23
C SER A 391 -19.02 -23.06 31.54
N THR A 392 -18.15 -24.01 31.13
CA THR A 392 -18.33 -25.43 31.44
C THR A 392 -17.84 -25.81 32.84
N THR A 393 -16.97 -24.98 33.45
CA THR A 393 -16.44 -25.19 34.81
C THR A 393 -17.19 -24.43 35.90
N ALA A 394 -18.27 -23.71 35.58
CA ALA A 394 -19.12 -23.12 36.60
C ALA A 394 -19.81 -24.25 37.38
N PRO A 395 -19.62 -24.35 38.72
CA PRO A 395 -20.29 -25.39 39.49
C PRO A 395 -21.79 -25.14 39.41
N THR A 396 -22.53 -26.13 38.92
CA THR A 396 -23.97 -26.25 39.15
C THR A 396 -24.18 -26.30 40.65
N THR A 397 -24.43 -25.15 41.28
CA THR A 397 -25.01 -25.10 42.61
C THR A 397 -26.45 -25.61 42.48
N THR A 398 -26.63 -26.90 42.72
CA THR A 398 -27.93 -27.54 42.90
C THR A 398 -28.64 -26.83 44.07
N PRO A 399 -29.85 -26.26 43.90
CA PRO A 399 -30.65 -25.82 45.03
C PRO A 399 -31.43 -27.04 45.54
N ALA A 400 -30.75 -27.91 46.29
CA ALA A 400 -31.38 -29.11 46.86
C ALA A 400 -30.90 -29.37 48.29
N ALA A 401 -31.07 -28.39 49.19
CA ALA A 401 -30.95 -28.59 50.63
C ALA A 401 -31.53 -27.40 51.43
N ALA A 402 -32.81 -27.07 51.24
CA ALA A 402 -33.50 -26.09 52.10
C ALA A 402 -34.99 -26.43 52.24
N ALA A 403 -35.31 -27.65 52.67
CA ALA A 403 -36.69 -28.04 52.99
C ALA A 403 -36.75 -29.23 53.95
N PHE A 404 -36.11 -29.16 55.12
CA PHE A 404 -36.45 -30.02 56.26
C PHE A 404 -35.97 -29.36 57.56
N ALA A 405 -36.73 -28.35 58.02
CA ALA A 405 -36.69 -27.91 59.41
C ALA A 405 -38.09 -28.14 60.00
N ARG A 406 -38.25 -29.24 60.74
CA ARG A 406 -39.40 -29.49 61.62
C ARG A 406 -39.42 -28.42 62.72
N PRO A 407 -40.58 -27.82 63.06
CA PRO A 407 -40.70 -27.09 64.30
C PRO A 407 -40.82 -28.10 65.44
N LEU A 408 -39.88 -28.07 66.38
CA LEU A 408 -40.04 -28.69 67.69
C LEU A 408 -41.08 -27.86 68.46
N ALA A 409 -42.16 -28.54 68.85
CA ALA A 409 -43.05 -28.10 69.89
C ALA A 409 -42.27 -28.01 71.21
N GLN A 410 -42.37 -26.88 71.91
CA GLN A 410 -42.17 -26.88 73.34
C GLN A 410 -43.18 -25.95 74.00
N ASP A 411 -43.96 -26.60 74.86
CA ASP A 411 -45.09 -26.13 75.63
C ASP A 411 -44.59 -25.54 76.97
N ARG A 412 -45.31 -24.53 77.47
CA ARG A 412 -45.41 -24.03 78.88
C ARG A 412 -44.17 -23.49 79.60
N THR A 413 -44.27 -22.26 80.11
CA THR A 413 -44.71 -21.96 81.49
C THR A 413 -44.66 -20.44 81.80
N SER A 414 -45.60 -20.03 82.66
CA SER A 414 -45.83 -18.72 83.33
C SER A 414 -46.22 -17.52 82.49
#